data_AF-A0AAN8X285-F1
#
_entry.id   AF-A0AAN8X285-F1
#
_cell.length_a   1.000
_cell.length_b   1.000
_cell.length_c   1.000
_cell.angle_alpha   90.00
_cell.angle_beta   90.00
_cell.angle_gamma   90.00
#
_symmetry.space_group_name_H-M   'P 1'
#
loop_
_entity.id
_entity.type
_entity.pdbx_description
1 polymer ?
#
loop_
_entity_poly.entity_id
_entity_poly.type
_entity_poly.pdbx_seq_one_letter_code
_entity_poly.pdbx_strand_id
1 'polypeptide(L)'
;SDEVYLEAGVQNITSGPLCLEKVDLEPSPYFTVTPMNHLHHEPKALVFGRMNVVNPHDTRQYLYCLKPRPEARNNPSALRQATSIGKLDIVWRTNMGDRGRLQTSQLQRMAPQYGDVRVNVEKIPNLVRLEEQFDVGISVANICERTLELHIEFLSGGGGSEWSGVSSHRLPSIQPGESTYLTAHIVPLQTGLQTIAGIRLTDTFLKRTYNYENLAQVFVTNERSGEKEAFYSSWVNHGA
;
A
#
# COMPACT_ATOMS: atom_id res chain seq x y z
N SER A 1 4.00 0.57 -4.68
CA SER A 1 2.56 0.54 -5.02
C SER A 1 2.08 1.97 -5.25
N ASP A 2 1.25 2.25 -6.28
CA ASP A 2 0.60 3.57 -6.44
C ASP A 2 -0.71 3.69 -5.64
N GLU A 3 -1.06 2.63 -4.91
CA GLU A 3 -2.23 2.62 -4.06
C GLU A 3 -2.08 3.64 -2.94
N VAL A 4 -3.17 4.32 -2.65
CA VAL A 4 -3.26 5.26 -1.53
C VAL A 4 -4.24 4.66 -0.53
N TYR A 5 -3.83 4.56 0.72
CA TYR A 5 -4.71 4.15 1.80
C TYR A 5 -5.17 5.41 2.55
N LEU A 6 -6.49 5.60 2.62
CA LEU A 6 -7.11 6.67 3.41
C LEU A 6 -7.77 6.06 4.63
N GLU A 7 -7.29 6.46 5.81
CA GLU A 7 -7.95 6.20 7.08
C GLU A 7 -8.81 7.41 7.47
N ALA A 8 -10.06 7.18 7.84
CA ALA A 8 -10.99 8.19 8.30
C ALA A 8 -11.55 7.81 9.68
N GLY A 9 -11.19 8.59 10.69
CA GLY A 9 -11.71 8.46 12.04
C GLY A 9 -13.04 9.22 12.19
N VAL A 10 -14.09 8.51 12.57
CA VAL A 10 -15.40 9.07 12.92
C VAL A 10 -15.59 8.98 14.42
N GLN A 11 -15.48 10.11 15.11
CA GLN A 11 -15.70 10.22 16.56
C GLN A 11 -17.09 10.75 16.86
N ASN A 12 -17.83 10.08 17.74
CA ASN A 12 -19.08 10.59 18.25
C ASN A 12 -18.83 11.52 19.44
N ILE A 13 -18.94 12.83 19.23
CA ILE A 13 -18.80 13.85 20.29
C ILE A 13 -20.14 14.21 20.97
N THR A 14 -21.23 13.54 20.60
CA THR A 14 -22.57 13.79 21.15
C THR A 14 -22.83 12.93 22.39
N SER A 15 -23.89 13.25 23.12
CA SER A 15 -24.30 12.51 24.32
C SER A 15 -25.11 11.24 24.04
N GLY A 16 -25.54 11.01 22.79
CA GLY A 16 -26.33 9.85 22.37
C GLY A 16 -25.62 9.00 21.31
N PRO A 17 -26.03 7.73 21.11
CA PRO A 17 -25.47 6.91 20.04
C PRO A 17 -25.84 7.45 18.65
N LEU A 18 -24.93 7.30 17.69
CA LEU A 18 -25.14 7.66 16.30
C LEU A 18 -25.15 6.41 15.42
N CYS A 19 -26.21 6.21 14.64
CA CYS A 19 -26.26 5.16 13.63
C CYS A 19 -25.74 5.71 12.30
N LEU A 20 -24.61 5.21 11.82
CA LEU A 20 -23.99 5.61 10.58
C LEU A 20 -24.65 4.86 9.40
N GLU A 21 -25.48 5.57 8.65
CA GLU A 21 -26.17 5.03 7.46
C GLU A 21 -25.21 4.90 6.27
N LYS A 22 -24.26 5.83 6.14
CA LYS A 22 -23.30 5.92 5.04
C LYS A 22 -21.98 6.46 5.55
N VAL A 23 -20.87 5.83 5.17
CA VAL A 23 -19.52 6.34 5.36
C VAL A 23 -18.71 5.94 4.12
N ASP A 24 -18.85 6.72 3.06
CA ASP A 24 -18.27 6.39 1.75
C ASP A 24 -17.28 7.45 1.30
N LEU A 25 -16.23 7.01 0.62
CA LEU A 25 -15.31 7.88 -0.07
C LEU A 25 -15.68 7.93 -1.56
N GLU A 26 -16.22 9.06 -2.00
CA GLU A 26 -16.53 9.32 -3.40
C GLU A 26 -15.22 9.50 -4.19
N PRO A 27 -14.92 8.66 -5.19
CA PRO A 27 -13.65 8.67 -5.90
C PRO A 27 -13.51 9.93 -6.78
N SER A 28 -12.29 10.45 -6.89
CA SER A 28 -11.96 11.39 -7.97
C SER A 28 -11.92 10.69 -9.35
N PRO A 29 -11.91 11.43 -10.47
CA PRO A 29 -11.83 10.84 -11.81
C PRO A 29 -10.61 9.96 -12.06
N TYR A 30 -9.52 10.14 -11.29
CA TYR A 30 -8.26 9.44 -11.48
C TYR A 30 -8.13 8.15 -10.67
N PHE A 31 -9.01 7.94 -9.69
CA PHE A 31 -8.93 6.80 -8.77
C PHE A 31 -10.19 5.93 -8.85
N THR A 32 -9.98 4.67 -8.49
CA THR A 32 -11.02 3.76 -8.01
C THR A 32 -10.87 3.65 -6.51
N VAL A 33 -11.99 3.52 -5.79
CA VAL A 33 -12.01 3.39 -4.32
C VAL A 33 -12.59 2.04 -3.97
N THR A 34 -11.89 1.30 -3.11
CA THR A 34 -12.37 0.05 -2.51
C THR A 34 -12.45 0.23 -1.00
N PRO A 35 -13.65 0.19 -0.39
CA PRO A 35 -13.78 0.25 1.06
C PRO A 35 -13.30 -1.05 1.70
N MET A 36 -12.45 -0.93 2.72
CA MET A 36 -11.84 -2.06 3.44
C MET A 36 -12.54 -2.30 4.80
N ASN A 37 -13.84 -2.00 4.87
CA ASN A 37 -14.62 -1.96 6.12
C ASN A 37 -15.54 -3.17 6.31
N HIS A 38 -15.45 -4.17 5.43
CA HIS A 38 -16.25 -5.40 5.47
C HIS A 38 -15.38 -6.61 5.81
N LEU A 39 -15.99 -7.61 6.44
CA LEU A 39 -15.33 -8.88 6.69
C LEU A 39 -15.10 -9.61 5.37
N HIS A 40 -13.91 -10.18 5.21
CA HIS A 40 -13.54 -10.90 3.99
C HIS A 40 -14.48 -12.09 3.70
N HIS A 41 -14.82 -12.86 4.74
CA HIS A 41 -15.67 -14.06 4.64
C HIS A 41 -17.17 -13.73 4.55
N GLU A 42 -17.55 -12.51 4.94
CA GLU A 42 -18.93 -12.03 4.91
C GLU A 42 -18.97 -10.60 4.37
N PRO A 43 -18.98 -10.42 3.02
CA PRO A 43 -18.86 -9.10 2.40
C PRO A 43 -19.97 -8.10 2.76
N LYS A 44 -21.08 -8.60 3.33
CA LYS A 44 -22.20 -7.76 3.81
C LYS A 44 -22.07 -7.37 5.28
N ALA A 45 -21.17 -8.00 6.03
CA ALA A 45 -20.94 -7.72 7.44
C ALA A 45 -19.80 -6.71 7.57
N LEU A 46 -20.03 -5.66 8.35
CA LEU A 46 -18.99 -4.70 8.68
C LEU A 46 -18.01 -5.31 9.69
N VAL A 47 -16.77 -4.85 9.66
CA VAL A 47 -15.75 -5.19 10.69
C VAL A 47 -16.15 -4.70 12.09
N PHE A 48 -17.12 -3.77 12.17
CA PHE A 48 -17.68 -3.23 13.41
C PHE A 48 -18.89 -4.03 13.94
N GLY A 49 -19.17 -5.20 13.35
CA GLY A 49 -20.32 -6.03 13.69
C GLY A 49 -21.57 -5.68 12.89
N ARG A 50 -22.72 -6.23 13.34
CA ARG A 50 -24.00 -6.16 12.60
C ARG A 50 -24.60 -4.77 12.50
N MET A 51 -24.30 -3.89 13.45
CA MET A 51 -24.89 -2.56 13.58
C MET A 51 -23.82 -1.49 13.41
N ASN A 52 -24.06 -0.53 12.51
CA ASN A 52 -23.13 0.56 12.28
C ASN A 52 -23.33 1.72 13.29
N VAL A 53 -23.27 1.44 14.60
CA VAL A 53 -23.58 2.42 15.68
C VAL A 53 -22.36 2.85 16.49
N VAL A 54 -22.09 4.15 16.56
CA VAL A 54 -21.02 4.73 17.39
C VAL A 54 -21.60 5.22 18.71
N ASN A 55 -21.17 4.66 19.84
CA ASN A 55 -21.62 5.16 21.15
C ASN A 55 -21.02 6.55 21.45
N PRO A 56 -21.57 7.30 22.42
CA PRO A 56 -20.96 8.55 22.87
C PRO A 56 -19.47 8.37 23.19
N HIS A 57 -18.65 9.28 22.69
CA HIS A 57 -17.19 9.33 22.85
C HIS A 57 -16.39 8.21 22.19
N ASP A 58 -17.04 7.23 21.55
CA ASP A 58 -16.36 6.21 20.76
C ASP A 58 -15.89 6.78 19.42
N THR A 59 -14.81 6.19 18.90
CA THR A 59 -14.27 6.47 17.56
C THR A 59 -14.28 5.19 16.74
N ARG A 60 -14.68 5.30 15.47
CA ARG A 60 -14.56 4.23 14.48
C ARG A 60 -13.58 4.62 13.38
N GLN A 61 -12.74 3.68 12.98
CA GLN A 61 -11.76 3.87 11.90
C GLN A 61 -12.24 3.19 10.63
N TYR A 62 -12.46 3.98 9.58
CA TYR A 62 -12.80 3.48 8.25
C TYR A 62 -11.56 3.52 7.36
N LEU A 63 -11.30 2.46 6.62
CA LEU A 63 -10.18 2.35 5.71
C LEU A 63 -10.65 2.23 4.26
N TYR A 64 -10.01 2.97 3.37
CA TYR A 64 -10.27 2.94 1.93
C TYR A 64 -8.96 2.74 1.17
N CYS A 65 -8.94 1.78 0.25
CA CYS A 65 -7.85 1.59 -0.69
C CYS A 65 -8.20 2.27 -2.01
N LEU A 66 -7.39 3.23 -2.43
CA LEU A 66 -7.53 3.91 -3.70
C LEU A 66 -6.50 3.39 -4.69
N LYS A 67 -6.94 2.95 -5.88
CA LYS A 67 -6.03 2.55 -6.96
C LYS A 67 -6.17 3.52 -8.13
N PRO A 68 -5.06 4.06 -8.69
CA PRO A 68 -5.15 4.87 -9.89
C PRO A 68 -5.78 4.06 -11.01
N ARG A 69 -6.65 4.70 -11.79
CA ARG A 69 -7.23 4.08 -12.97
C ARG A 69 -6.16 3.81 -14.03
N PRO A 70 -6.33 2.81 -14.91
CA PRO A 70 -5.34 2.46 -15.93
C PRO A 70 -4.88 3.65 -16.78
N GLU A 71 -5.79 4.58 -17.10
CA GLU A 71 -5.49 5.77 -17.91
C GLU A 71 -4.51 6.71 -17.20
N ALA A 72 -4.65 6.87 -15.88
CA ALA A 72 -3.73 7.65 -15.07
C ALA A 72 -2.42 6.89 -14.80
N ARG A 73 -2.48 5.56 -14.63
CA ARG A 73 -1.31 4.72 -14.38
C ARG A 73 -0.34 4.71 -15.57
N ASN A 74 -0.88 4.68 -16.79
CA ASN A 74 -0.09 4.62 -18.02
C ASN A 74 0.50 5.98 -18.42
N ASN A 75 0.07 7.08 -17.78
CA ASN A 75 0.60 8.41 -18.03
C ASN A 75 1.25 8.99 -16.75
N PRO A 76 2.60 8.94 -16.63
CA PRO A 76 3.33 9.44 -15.47
C PRO A 76 3.07 10.92 -15.16
N SER A 77 2.73 11.74 -16.17
CA SER A 77 2.38 13.14 -15.95
C SER A 77 0.98 13.30 -15.34
N ALA A 78 0.00 12.52 -15.79
CA ALA A 78 -1.36 12.51 -15.25
C ALA A 78 -1.38 11.97 -13.81
N LEU A 79 -0.62 10.91 -13.52
CA LEU A 79 -0.48 10.35 -12.18
C LEU A 79 0.10 11.37 -11.17
N ARG A 80 1.06 12.19 -11.61
CA ARG A 80 1.66 13.29 -10.82
C ARG A 80 0.65 14.41 -10.55
N GLN A 81 -0.23 14.68 -11.51
CA GLN A 81 -1.30 15.68 -11.37
C GLN A 81 -2.53 15.15 -10.62
N ALA A 82 -2.68 13.83 -10.48
CA ALA A 82 -3.73 13.16 -9.72
C ALA A 82 -3.48 13.26 -8.21
N THR A 83 -3.51 14.47 -7.68
CA THR A 83 -3.42 14.78 -6.24
C THR A 83 -4.78 14.66 -5.56
N SER A 84 -5.85 14.91 -6.30
CA SER A 84 -7.22 14.79 -5.83
C SER A 84 -7.62 13.31 -5.68
N ILE A 85 -7.93 12.86 -4.46
CA ILE A 85 -8.25 11.45 -4.18
C ILE A 85 -9.75 11.17 -4.04
N GLY A 86 -10.52 12.11 -3.51
CA GLY A 86 -11.97 11.93 -3.35
C GLY A 86 -12.61 12.89 -2.36
N LYS A 87 -13.89 12.66 -2.03
CA LYS A 87 -14.62 13.36 -0.97
C LYS A 87 -15.24 12.33 -0.04
N LEU A 88 -15.13 12.52 1.27
CA LEU A 88 -15.79 11.66 2.24
C LEU A 88 -17.23 12.15 2.45
N ASP A 89 -18.21 11.27 2.30
CA ASP A 89 -19.63 11.53 2.52
C ASP A 89 -20.16 10.62 3.64
N ILE A 90 -20.55 11.25 4.75
CA ILE A 90 -21.02 10.60 5.97
C ILE A 90 -22.48 10.97 6.18
N VAL A 91 -23.34 9.98 6.38
CA VAL A 91 -24.75 10.16 6.74
C VAL A 91 -25.04 9.35 7.98
N TRP A 92 -25.75 9.96 8.94
CA TRP A 92 -26.08 9.31 10.21
C TRP A 92 -27.48 9.65 10.70
N ARG A 93 -27.94 8.87 11.68
CA ARG A 93 -29.11 9.18 12.50
C ARG A 93 -28.74 9.30 13.97
N THR A 94 -29.35 10.28 14.64
CA THR A 94 -29.31 10.40 16.09
C THR A 94 -30.24 9.37 16.74
N ASN A 95 -30.14 9.22 18.07
CA ASN A 95 -31.05 8.41 18.86
C ASN A 95 -32.52 8.88 18.80
N MET A 96 -32.77 10.14 18.43
CA MET A 96 -34.12 10.70 18.24
C MET A 96 -34.62 10.57 16.79
N GLY A 97 -33.82 9.98 15.89
CA GLY A 97 -34.19 9.73 14.50
C GLY A 97 -33.82 10.85 13.52
N ASP A 98 -33.31 11.98 14.02
CA ASP A 98 -32.85 13.09 13.18
C ASP A 98 -31.70 12.64 12.29
N ARG A 99 -31.76 13.04 11.01
CA ARG A 99 -30.75 12.68 10.01
C ARG A 99 -29.73 13.80 9.86
N GLY A 100 -28.46 13.47 10.03
CA GLY A 100 -27.33 14.35 9.71
C GLY A 100 -26.57 13.89 8.48
N ARG A 101 -25.91 14.84 7.82
CA ARG A 101 -24.99 14.58 6.70
C ARG A 101 -23.78 15.51 6.80
N LEU A 102 -22.60 14.97 6.54
CA LEU A 102 -21.35 15.71 6.44
C LEU A 102 -20.63 15.24 5.19
N GLN A 103 -20.29 16.16 4.32
CA GLN A 103 -19.48 15.90 3.14
C GLN A 103 -18.24 16.78 3.18
N THR A 104 -17.06 16.18 3.02
CA THR A 104 -15.81 16.95 3.00
C THR A 104 -15.62 17.66 1.66
N SER A 105 -14.75 18.66 1.65
CA SER A 105 -14.14 19.14 0.41
C SER A 105 -13.28 18.04 -0.23
N GLN A 106 -12.75 18.33 -1.43
CA GLN A 106 -11.86 17.41 -2.13
C GLN A 106 -10.60 17.15 -1.31
N LEU A 107 -10.44 15.91 -0.88
CA LEU A 107 -9.24 15.44 -0.21
C LEU A 107 -8.12 15.34 -1.23
N GLN A 108 -6.94 15.81 -0.83
CA GLN A 108 -5.73 15.77 -1.63
C GLN A 108 -4.68 14.89 -0.97
N ARG A 109 -4.03 14.04 -1.76
CA ARG A 109 -2.79 13.39 -1.38
C ARG A 109 -1.61 14.29 -1.74
N MET A 110 -0.51 14.11 -1.03
CA MET A 110 0.78 14.62 -1.49
C MET A 110 1.12 13.93 -2.82
N ALA A 111 1.44 14.73 -3.85
CA ALA A 111 1.94 14.19 -5.10
C ALA A 111 3.22 13.39 -4.80
N PRO A 112 3.32 12.12 -5.23
CA PRO A 112 4.56 11.40 -5.07
C PRO A 112 5.67 12.15 -5.81
N GLN A 113 6.75 12.49 -5.12
CA GLN A 113 7.94 13.07 -5.74
C GLN A 113 8.72 11.95 -6.43
N TYR A 114 8.17 11.45 -7.54
CA TYR A 114 8.92 10.55 -8.40
C TYR A 114 10.02 11.39 -9.08
N GLY A 115 11.28 11.14 -8.70
CA GLY A 115 12.44 11.65 -9.41
C GLY A 115 12.57 11.02 -10.81
N ASP A 116 13.78 10.95 -11.33
CA ASP A 116 14.04 10.40 -12.66
C ASP A 116 13.80 8.88 -12.73
N VAL A 117 13.87 8.20 -11.57
CA VAL A 117 13.76 6.75 -11.43
C VAL A 117 12.68 6.40 -10.42
N ARG A 118 11.91 5.36 -10.73
CA ARG A 118 10.92 4.79 -9.83
C ARG A 118 11.15 3.30 -9.62
N VAL A 119 11.10 2.89 -8.36
CA VAL A 119 11.17 1.48 -7.97
C VAL A 119 9.82 1.06 -7.40
N ASN A 120 9.29 -0.05 -7.89
CA ASN A 120 8.07 -0.67 -7.40
C ASN A 120 8.35 -2.11 -6.99
N VAL A 121 7.79 -2.53 -5.85
CA VAL A 121 7.68 -3.95 -5.51
C VAL A 121 6.42 -4.50 -6.16
N GLU A 122 6.58 -5.46 -7.07
CA GLU A 122 5.48 -6.10 -7.80
C GLU A 122 5.04 -7.41 -7.15
N LYS A 123 5.99 -8.16 -6.56
CA LYS A 123 5.71 -9.43 -5.91
C LYS A 123 6.48 -9.50 -4.60
N ILE A 124 5.77 -9.71 -3.51
CA ILE A 124 6.36 -9.95 -2.20
C ILE A 124 5.38 -10.76 -1.34
N PRO A 125 5.82 -11.76 -0.57
CA PRO A 125 4.98 -12.44 0.41
C PRO A 125 4.66 -11.52 1.59
N ASN A 126 3.42 -11.57 2.09
CA ASN A 126 3.00 -10.78 3.27
C ASN A 126 3.49 -11.40 4.59
N LEU A 127 3.70 -12.72 4.60
CA LEU A 127 4.11 -13.52 5.74
C LEU A 127 5.32 -14.37 5.32
N VAL A 128 6.41 -14.30 6.09
CA VAL A 128 7.64 -15.05 5.82
C VAL A 128 8.17 -15.70 7.10
N ARG A 129 9.07 -16.66 6.93
CA ARG A 129 9.71 -17.38 8.04
C ARG A 129 11.09 -16.83 8.32
N LEU A 130 11.42 -16.75 9.61
CA LEU A 130 12.74 -16.37 10.10
C LEU A 130 13.81 -17.29 9.49
N GLU A 131 14.94 -16.72 9.08
CA GLU A 131 16.09 -17.42 8.47
C GLU A 131 15.79 -18.18 7.16
N GLU A 132 14.58 -18.04 6.60
CA GLU A 132 14.23 -18.61 5.31
C GLU A 132 14.21 -17.56 4.21
N GLN A 133 14.91 -17.86 3.12
CA GLN A 133 14.97 -16.98 1.96
C GLN A 133 13.60 -16.86 1.29
N PHE A 134 13.24 -15.64 0.90
CA PHE A 134 12.08 -15.37 0.05
C PHE A 134 12.42 -14.41 -1.08
N ASP A 135 11.56 -14.42 -2.10
CA ASP A 135 11.74 -13.65 -3.34
C ASP A 135 10.97 -12.33 -3.29
N VAL A 136 11.61 -11.28 -3.77
CA VAL A 136 11.02 -9.96 -4.00
C VAL A 136 11.16 -9.60 -5.47
N GLY A 137 10.04 -9.46 -6.15
CA GLY A 137 9.95 -8.98 -7.53
C GLY A 137 9.95 -7.46 -7.57
N ILE A 138 10.95 -6.88 -8.22
CA ILE A 138 11.18 -5.43 -8.26
C ILE A 138 11.14 -4.97 -9.71
N SER A 139 10.39 -3.89 -9.95
CA SER A 139 10.31 -3.20 -11.23
C SER A 139 10.93 -1.81 -11.11
N VAL A 140 11.90 -1.53 -11.97
CA VAL A 140 12.60 -0.24 -12.05
C VAL A 140 12.16 0.45 -13.33
N ALA A 141 11.45 1.57 -13.19
CA ALA A 141 10.89 2.35 -14.28
C ALA A 141 11.66 3.66 -14.49
N ASN A 142 11.92 3.98 -15.76
CA ASN A 142 12.49 5.25 -16.17
C ASN A 142 11.38 6.28 -16.37
N ILE A 143 11.40 7.36 -15.56
CA ILE A 143 10.41 8.44 -15.59
C ILE A 143 10.96 9.72 -16.24
N CYS A 144 12.25 9.74 -16.59
CA CYS A 144 12.84 10.87 -17.29
C CYS A 144 12.76 10.75 -18.82
N GLU A 145 13.10 11.83 -19.52
CA GLU A 145 13.00 11.92 -20.99
C GLU A 145 14.24 11.39 -21.72
N ARG A 146 15.21 10.83 -20.99
CA ARG A 146 16.45 10.26 -21.55
C ARG A 146 16.59 8.80 -21.19
N THR A 147 17.35 8.07 -21.99
CA THR A 147 17.73 6.69 -21.68
C THR A 147 18.58 6.66 -20.40
N LEU A 148 18.27 5.71 -19.52
CA LEU A 148 18.99 5.52 -18.27
C LEU A 148 19.84 4.25 -18.29
N GLU A 149 21.07 4.39 -17.83
CA GLU A 149 21.94 3.27 -17.51
C GLU A 149 22.20 3.27 -16.01
N LEU A 150 21.64 2.27 -15.32
CA LEU A 150 21.63 2.24 -13.86
C LEU A 150 22.51 1.11 -13.34
N HIS A 151 23.23 1.39 -12.26
CA HIS A 151 23.86 0.40 -11.42
C HIS A 151 23.03 0.23 -10.15
N ILE A 152 22.54 -0.99 -9.90
CA ILE A 152 21.78 -1.32 -8.69
C ILE A 152 22.72 -1.90 -7.64
N GLU A 153 22.54 -1.47 -6.41
CA GLU A 153 23.25 -1.95 -5.23
C GLU A 153 22.24 -2.26 -4.13
N PHE A 154 22.42 -3.41 -3.49
CA PHE A 154 21.66 -3.88 -2.34
C PHE A 154 22.51 -3.63 -1.08
N LEU A 155 22.05 -2.72 -0.24
CA LEU A 155 22.72 -2.28 0.97
C LEU A 155 22.23 -3.09 2.17
N SER A 156 23.16 -3.49 3.04
CA SER A 156 22.84 -4.14 4.32
C SER A 156 22.24 -3.16 5.34
N GLY A 157 21.55 -3.70 6.34
CA GLY A 157 21.06 -2.91 7.48
C GLY A 157 19.61 -2.45 7.43
N GLY A 158 18.79 -2.99 6.52
CA GLY A 158 17.36 -2.67 6.42
C GLY A 158 16.50 -3.56 7.31
N GLY A 159 16.12 -3.08 8.51
CA GLY A 159 14.91 -3.55 9.19
C GLY A 159 14.92 -5.00 9.73
N GLY A 160 16.09 -5.60 9.94
CA GLY A 160 16.21 -6.97 10.45
C GLY A 160 16.21 -8.05 9.36
N SER A 161 16.45 -7.68 8.10
CA SER A 161 16.60 -8.57 6.95
C SER A 161 17.89 -8.26 6.20
N GLU A 162 18.45 -9.26 5.52
CA GLU A 162 19.63 -9.11 4.68
C GLU A 162 19.37 -9.61 3.26
N TRP A 163 19.95 -8.91 2.28
CA TRP A 163 19.89 -9.31 0.88
C TRP A 163 20.78 -10.53 0.64
N SER A 164 20.24 -11.53 -0.05
CA SER A 164 20.94 -12.77 -0.42
C SER A 164 21.30 -12.74 -1.90
N GLY A 165 22.57 -13.04 -2.22
CA GLY A 165 23.07 -13.14 -3.58
C GLY A 165 23.92 -11.95 -4.03
N VAL A 166 23.73 -11.52 -5.28
CA VAL A 166 24.57 -10.49 -5.91
C VAL A 166 24.27 -9.12 -5.29
N SER A 167 25.25 -8.55 -4.57
CA SER A 167 25.13 -7.26 -3.89
C SER A 167 25.00 -6.07 -4.83
N SER A 168 25.47 -6.19 -6.08
CA SER A 168 25.39 -5.11 -7.06
C SER A 168 25.56 -5.59 -8.49
N HIS A 169 24.84 -4.98 -9.43
CA HIS A 169 25.06 -5.22 -10.85
C HIS A 169 24.51 -4.08 -11.72
N ARG A 170 24.89 -4.08 -13.01
CA ARG A 170 24.38 -3.12 -13.99
C ARG A 170 23.03 -3.60 -14.54
N LEU A 171 22.03 -2.72 -14.52
CA LEU A 171 20.74 -2.97 -15.17
C LEU A 171 20.86 -2.76 -16.69
N PRO A 172 19.99 -3.40 -17.49
CA PRO A 172 19.85 -3.06 -18.90
C PRO A 172 19.56 -1.56 -19.09
N SER A 173 19.92 -1.04 -20.26
CA SER A 173 19.58 0.34 -20.63
C SER A 173 18.06 0.48 -20.71
N ILE A 174 17.48 1.45 -20.00
CA ILE A 174 16.04 1.64 -19.88
C ILE A 174 15.63 2.88 -20.68
N GLN A 175 14.81 2.72 -21.72
CA GLN A 175 14.34 3.86 -22.51
C GLN A 175 13.34 4.73 -21.73
N PRO A 176 13.12 5.99 -22.12
CA PRO A 176 12.11 6.85 -21.51
C PRO A 176 10.74 6.17 -21.44
N GLY A 177 10.16 6.08 -20.24
CA GLY A 177 8.85 5.45 -20.01
C GLY A 177 8.86 3.92 -19.93
N GLU A 178 10.00 3.26 -20.19
CA GLU A 178 10.13 1.81 -20.05
C GLU A 178 10.48 1.40 -18.62
N SER A 179 10.35 0.09 -18.36
CA SER A 179 10.70 -0.53 -17.09
C SER A 179 11.45 -1.84 -17.29
N THR A 180 12.32 -2.16 -16.34
CA THR A 180 12.99 -3.46 -16.27
C THR A 180 12.60 -4.17 -14.98
N TYR A 181 12.56 -5.49 -15.03
CA TYR A 181 12.17 -6.34 -13.91
C TYR A 181 13.35 -7.17 -13.43
N LEU A 182 13.48 -7.31 -12.12
CA LEU A 182 14.47 -8.17 -11.47
C LEU A 182 13.87 -8.86 -10.25
N THR A 183 14.36 -10.05 -9.96
CA THR A 183 14.04 -10.77 -8.72
C THR A 183 15.24 -10.66 -7.79
N ALA A 184 15.00 -10.20 -6.57
CA ALA A 184 15.99 -10.16 -5.50
C ALA A 184 15.57 -11.13 -4.40
N HIS A 185 16.54 -11.61 -3.64
CA HIS A 185 16.31 -12.56 -2.56
C HIS A 185 16.67 -11.93 -1.21
N ILE A 186 15.88 -12.23 -0.19
CA ILE A 186 16.05 -11.68 1.15
C ILE A 186 15.98 -12.81 2.17
N VAL A 187 16.82 -12.76 3.19
CA VAL A 187 16.75 -13.62 4.38
C VAL A 187 16.43 -12.75 5.59
N PRO A 188 15.28 -12.96 6.25
CA PRO A 188 14.93 -12.22 7.45
C PRO A 188 15.64 -12.79 8.68
N LEU A 189 16.24 -11.92 9.49
CA LEU A 189 17.06 -12.27 10.65
C LEU A 189 16.41 -11.89 11.99
N GLN A 190 15.23 -11.25 11.96
CA GLN A 190 14.47 -10.85 13.15
C GLN A 190 12.98 -11.16 12.96
N THR A 191 12.21 -11.33 14.03
CA THR A 191 10.75 -11.52 13.93
C THR A 191 10.01 -10.19 13.96
N GLY A 192 8.76 -10.19 13.51
CA GLY A 192 7.85 -9.04 13.57
C GLY A 192 7.63 -8.37 12.21
N LEU A 193 7.01 -7.20 12.22
CA LEU A 193 6.79 -6.42 11.01
C LEU A 193 8.11 -5.77 10.59
N GLN A 194 8.66 -6.19 9.47
CA GLN A 194 9.91 -5.71 8.92
C GLN A 194 9.69 -4.86 7.68
N THR A 195 10.46 -3.78 7.57
CA THR A 195 10.50 -2.93 6.36
C THR A 195 11.62 -3.39 5.44
N ILE A 196 11.28 -3.64 4.18
CA ILE A 196 12.25 -3.94 3.12
C ILE A 196 12.84 -2.61 2.61
N ALA A 197 14.16 -2.52 2.66
CA ALA A 197 14.92 -1.29 2.44
C ALA A 197 16.29 -1.59 1.83
N GLY A 198 17.08 -0.55 1.55
CA GLY A 198 18.46 -0.71 1.10
C GLY A 198 18.62 -0.99 -0.38
N ILE A 199 17.74 -0.46 -1.26
CA ILE A 199 18.03 -0.43 -2.70
C ILE A 199 18.61 0.93 -3.06
N ARG A 200 19.79 0.92 -3.68
CA ARG A 200 20.45 2.11 -4.22
C ARG A 200 20.64 1.96 -5.72
N LEU A 201 20.15 2.94 -6.47
CA LEU A 201 20.35 3.05 -7.92
C LEU A 201 21.28 4.22 -8.21
N THR A 202 22.33 3.98 -8.99
CA THR A 202 23.24 5.03 -9.43
C THR A 202 23.22 5.12 -10.94
N ASP A 203 22.89 6.31 -11.46
CA ASP A 203 23.03 6.63 -12.88
C ASP A 203 24.51 6.72 -13.26
N THR A 204 24.93 5.88 -14.20
CA THR A 204 26.33 5.81 -14.62
C THR A 204 26.79 7.06 -15.36
N PHE A 205 25.87 7.81 -15.99
CA PHE A 205 26.16 9.00 -16.77
C PHE A 205 26.21 10.25 -15.89
N LEU A 206 25.11 10.59 -15.20
CA LEU A 206 25.05 11.78 -14.35
C LEU A 206 25.67 11.59 -12.96
N LYS A 207 26.09 10.37 -12.61
CA LYS A 207 26.57 10.01 -11.26
C LYS A 207 25.58 10.35 -10.15
N ARG A 208 24.29 10.41 -10.49
CA ARG A 208 23.22 10.70 -9.55
C ARG A 208 22.76 9.41 -8.89
N THR A 209 22.55 9.46 -7.58
CA THR A 209 22.17 8.31 -6.77
C THR A 209 20.75 8.48 -6.22
N TYR A 210 19.99 7.39 -6.22
CA TYR A 210 18.62 7.27 -5.73
C TYR A 210 18.58 6.17 -4.67
N ASN A 211 18.23 6.52 -3.44
CA ASN A 211 18.15 5.57 -2.32
C ASN A 211 16.68 5.29 -1.99
N TYR A 212 16.36 4.01 -1.78
CA TYR A 212 15.02 3.55 -1.44
C TYR A 212 15.06 2.77 -0.12
N GLU A 213 14.61 3.43 0.94
CA GLU A 213 14.65 2.92 2.33
C GLU A 213 13.31 2.38 2.84
N ASN A 214 12.24 2.48 2.03
CA ASN A 214 10.93 1.96 2.40
C ASN A 214 10.21 1.47 1.14
N LEU A 215 10.46 0.21 0.78
CA LEU A 215 9.94 -0.41 -0.44
C LEU A 215 8.65 -1.18 -0.20
N ALA A 216 8.61 -1.95 0.88
CA ALA A 216 7.50 -2.79 1.30
C ALA A 216 7.65 -3.20 2.77
N GLN A 217 6.62 -3.85 3.32
CA GLN A 217 6.68 -4.46 4.64
C GLN A 217 6.28 -5.93 4.57
N VAL A 218 6.94 -6.77 5.37
CA VAL A 218 6.67 -8.20 5.50
C VAL A 218 6.57 -8.56 6.97
N PHE A 219 5.67 -9.48 7.33
CA PHE A 219 5.59 -9.99 8.69
C PHE A 219 6.42 -11.27 8.82
N VAL A 220 7.46 -11.24 9.66
CA VAL A 220 8.36 -12.37 9.87
C VAL A 220 7.97 -13.14 11.13
N THR A 221 7.84 -14.45 11.00
CA THR A 221 7.48 -15.35 12.10
C THR A 221 8.53 -16.42 12.33
N ASN A 222 8.68 -16.86 13.58
CA ASN A 222 9.63 -17.92 13.97
C ASN A 222 8.99 -19.32 13.99
N GLU A 223 7.66 -19.41 13.90
CA GLU A 223 6.95 -20.67 14.12
C GLU A 223 6.93 -21.54 12.85
N ARG A 224 7.48 -22.77 12.93
CA ARG A 224 7.06 -23.91 12.10
C ARG A 224 5.79 -24.54 12.68
N SER A 225 4.71 -23.80 12.81
CA SER A 225 3.45 -24.40 13.24
C SER A 225 2.63 -24.75 11.99
N GLY A 226 2.61 -26.03 11.62
CA GLY A 226 1.73 -26.56 10.57
C GLY A 226 0.25 -26.20 10.79
N GLU A 227 -0.15 -25.87 12.01
CA GLU A 227 -1.48 -25.37 12.36
C GLU A 227 -1.77 -23.94 11.82
N LYS A 228 -0.76 -23.05 11.74
CA LYS A 228 -0.92 -21.72 11.11
C LYS A 228 -0.82 -21.79 9.60
N GLU A 229 0.06 -22.62 9.04
CA GLU A 229 0.05 -22.89 7.59
C GLU A 229 -1.29 -23.49 7.16
N ALA A 230 -1.91 -24.37 7.95
CA ALA A 230 -3.27 -24.86 7.70
C ALA A 230 -4.33 -23.74 7.82
N PHE A 231 -4.22 -22.86 8.82
CA PHE A 231 -5.11 -21.70 8.97
C PHE A 231 -5.00 -20.73 7.78
N TYR A 232 -3.79 -20.29 7.41
CA TYR A 232 -3.55 -19.39 6.27
C TYR A 232 -3.76 -20.06 4.91
N SER A 233 -3.40 -21.33 4.74
CA SER A 233 -3.67 -22.09 3.49
C SER A 233 -5.15 -22.41 3.33
N SER A 234 -5.92 -22.65 4.41
CA SER A 234 -7.38 -22.76 4.31
C SER A 234 -8.03 -21.45 3.90
N TRP A 235 -7.43 -20.32 4.29
CA TRP A 235 -7.84 -18.96 3.93
C TRP A 235 -7.58 -18.64 2.45
N VAL A 236 -6.56 -19.28 1.84
CA VAL A 236 -6.14 -19.04 0.46
C VAL A 236 -6.69 -20.10 -0.52
N ASN A 237 -6.75 -21.37 -0.13
CA ASN A 237 -7.09 -22.48 -1.05
C ASN A 237 -8.59 -22.80 -1.14
N HIS A 238 -9.45 -22.17 -0.33
CA HIS A 238 -10.90 -22.19 -0.54
C HIS A 238 -11.40 -20.94 -1.28
N GLY A 239 -10.49 -20.16 -1.88
CA GLY A 239 -10.83 -19.08 -2.80
C GLY A 239 -11.06 -19.59 -4.22
N ALA A 240 -12.33 -19.90 -4.54
CA ALA A 240 -12.91 -19.84 -5.88
C ALA A 240 -14.37 -19.35 -5.76
#